data_AF-A0A2N2JJE4-F1
#
_entry.id   AF-A0A2N2JJE4-F1
#
_cell.length_a   1.000
_cell.length_b   1.000
_cell.length_c   1.000
_cell.angle_alpha   90.00
_cell.angle_beta   90.00
_cell.angle_gamma   90.00
#
_symmetry.space_group_name_H-M   'P 1'
#
loop_
_entity.id
_entity.type
_entity.pdbx_description
1 polymer ?
#
loop_
_entity_poly.entity_id
_entity_poly.type
_entity_poly.pdbx_seq_one_letter_code
_entity_poly.pdbx_strand_id
1 'polypeptide(L)'
;MLGKTDCAACDARTQELTELLAAGGARFAGVRFGKILLDQRGLASFKRAYGPLLASATDLPYNIIFKGGEPQKAWFGGGAQRLENRRAHFTG
;
A
#
# COMPACT_ATOMS: atom_id res chain seq x y z
N MET A 1 2.23 -0.32 0.97
CA MET A 1 2.12 -1.37 -0.06
C MET A 1 3.11 -2.48 0.27
N LEU A 2 2.72 -3.74 0.12
CA LEU A 2 3.62 -4.88 0.19
C LEU A 2 4.13 -5.21 -1.22
N GLY A 3 5.41 -5.56 -1.32
CA GLY A 3 6.05 -5.96 -2.56
C GLY A 3 7.25 -6.87 -2.30
N LYS A 4 8.00 -7.16 -3.36
CA LYS A 4 9.29 -7.85 -3.34
C LYS A 4 10.32 -7.05 -4.13
N THR A 5 11.60 -7.38 -3.97
CA THR A 5 12.72 -6.73 -4.67
C THR A 5 12.71 -6.98 -6.17
N ASP A 6 12.16 -8.10 -6.62
CA ASP A 6 12.14 -8.56 -8.02
C ASP A 6 10.77 -8.35 -8.71
N CYS A 7 9.99 -7.38 -8.25
CA CYS A 7 8.61 -7.16 -8.70
C CYS A 7 8.47 -5.88 -9.54
N ALA A 8 8.59 -6.00 -10.87
CA ALA A 8 8.44 -4.87 -11.80
C ALA A 8 7.09 -4.14 -11.66
N ALA A 9 5.99 -4.89 -11.46
CA ALA A 9 4.67 -4.29 -11.22
C ALA A 9 4.61 -3.49 -9.90
N CYS A 10 5.37 -3.89 -8.88
CA CYS A 10 5.48 -3.18 -7.63
C CYS A 10 6.25 -1.86 -7.78
N ASP A 11 7.25 -1.84 -8.66
CA ASP A 11 8.06 -0.64 -8.94
C ASP A 11 7.27 0.37 -9.76
N ALA A 12 6.60 -0.08 -10.82
CA ALA A 12 5.67 0.77 -11.59
C ALA A 12 4.60 1.40 -10.70
N ARG A 13 4.00 0.60 -9.79
CA ARG A 13 3.02 1.09 -8.84
C ARG A 13 3.60 2.08 -7.82
N THR A 14 4.84 1.85 -7.38
CA THR A 14 5.53 2.76 -6.46
C THR A 14 5.74 4.13 -7.08
N GLN A 15 6.17 4.16 -8.35
CA GLN A 15 6.31 5.39 -9.11
C GLN A 15 4.96 6.10 -9.28
N GLU A 16 3.94 5.38 -9.74
CA GLU A 16 2.58 5.93 -9.92
C GLU A 16 2.02 6.55 -8.63
N LEU A 17 2.19 5.89 -7.48
CA LEU A 17 1.75 6.41 -6.18
C LEU A 17 2.57 7.63 -5.74
N THR A 18 3.86 7.64 -6.03
CA THR A 18 4.74 8.78 -5.70
C THR A 18 4.31 10.01 -6.48
N GLU A 19 4.08 9.87 -7.79
CA GLU A 19 3.61 10.94 -8.67
C GLU A 19 2.22 11.44 -8.27
N LEU A 20 1.28 10.52 -8.02
CA LEU A 20 -0.09 10.86 -7.61
C LEU A 20 -0.13 11.65 -6.31
N LEU A 21 0.64 11.24 -5.30
CA LEU A 21 0.67 11.91 -4.00
C LEU A 21 1.37 13.28 -4.09
N ALA A 22 2.41 13.40 -4.92
CA ALA A 22 3.06 14.68 -5.20
C ALA A 22 2.12 15.65 -5.92
N ALA A 23 1.39 15.18 -6.93
CA ALA A 23 0.48 16.00 -7.73
C ALA A 23 -0.81 16.40 -6.97
N GLY A 24 -1.31 15.56 -6.07
CA GLY A 24 -2.60 15.81 -5.43
C GLY A 24 -2.60 16.87 -4.31
N GLY A 25 -1.45 17.38 -3.88
CA GLY A 25 -1.36 18.51 -2.96
C GLY A 25 -2.22 18.36 -1.69
N ALA A 26 -3.09 19.35 -1.41
CA ALA A 26 -3.99 19.35 -0.26
C ALA A 26 -4.92 18.11 -0.21
N ARG A 27 -5.23 17.48 -1.35
CA ARG A 27 -6.05 16.26 -1.44
C ARG A 27 -5.42 15.10 -0.68
N PHE A 28 -4.09 15.04 -0.59
CA PHE A 28 -3.38 13.98 0.15
C PHE A 28 -2.63 14.52 1.36
N ALA A 29 -3.03 15.69 1.87
CA ALA A 29 -2.48 16.21 3.11
C ALA A 29 -2.63 15.17 4.25
N GLY A 30 -1.52 14.86 4.93
CA GLY A 30 -1.49 13.86 6.00
C GLY A 30 -1.41 12.40 5.53
N VAL A 31 -1.43 12.12 4.22
CA VAL A 31 -1.21 10.77 3.70
C VAL A 31 0.29 10.53 3.49
N ARG A 32 0.77 9.37 3.93
CA ARG A 32 2.14 8.89 3.67
C ARG A 32 2.08 7.58 2.91
N PHE A 33 3.02 7.40 1.98
CA PHE A 33 3.20 6.14 1.27
C PHE A 33 4.51 5.48 1.70
N GLY A 34 4.46 4.14 1.79
CA GLY A 34 5.62 3.30 2.04
C GLY A 34 5.47 1.94 1.34
N LYS A 35 6.61 1.40 0.89
CA LYS A 35 6.75 0.03 0.35
C LYS A 35 7.43 -0.82 1.41
N ILE A 36 6.83 -1.97 1.74
CA ILE A 36 7.43 -3.00 2.59
C ILE A 36 7.80 -4.17 1.69
N LEU A 37 9.07 -4.56 1.73
CA LEU A 37 9.64 -5.65 0.93
C LEU A 37 9.58 -6.96 1.73
N LEU A 38 8.65 -7.85 1.38
CA LEU A 38 8.38 -9.08 2.15
C LEU A 38 9.54 -10.08 2.14
N ASP A 39 10.41 -9.98 1.16
CA ASP A 39 11.62 -10.77 0.95
C ASP A 39 12.85 -10.21 1.69
N GLN A 40 12.78 -9.02 2.30
CA GLN A 40 13.86 -8.50 3.12
C GLN A 40 13.86 -9.06 4.56
N ARG A 41 15.07 -9.17 5.12
CA ARG A 41 15.30 -9.54 6.52
C ARG A 41 14.84 -8.41 7.45
N GLY A 42 14.63 -8.72 8.74
CA GLY A 42 14.24 -7.75 9.76
C GLY A 42 12.74 -7.52 9.93
N LEU A 43 11.89 -8.15 9.13
CA LEU A 43 10.44 -8.00 9.20
C LEU A 43 9.72 -9.04 10.07
N ALA A 44 10.43 -9.77 10.94
CA ALA A 44 9.84 -10.86 11.73
C ALA A 44 8.70 -10.36 12.64
N SER A 45 8.90 -9.25 13.36
CA SER A 45 7.86 -8.66 14.22
C SER A 45 6.66 -8.16 13.42
N PHE A 46 6.90 -7.53 12.27
CA PHE A 46 5.84 -7.11 11.36
C PHE A 46 5.03 -8.30 10.84
N LYS A 47 5.69 -9.37 10.40
CA LYS A 47 5.04 -10.59 9.91
C LYS A 47 4.20 -11.28 10.99
N ARG A 48 4.64 -11.24 12.25
CA ARG A 48 3.86 -11.75 13.39
C ARG A 48 2.65 -10.89 13.68
N ALA A 49 2.82 -9.56 13.76
CA ALA A 49 1.75 -8.63 14.09
C ALA A 49 0.63 -8.62 13.04
N TYR A 50 0.97 -8.72 11.76
CA TYR A 50 0.01 -8.63 10.66
C TYR A 50 -0.18 -9.96 9.91
N GLY A 51 0.16 -11.09 10.54
CA GLY A 51 0.11 -12.43 9.94
C GLY A 51 -1.19 -12.73 9.18
N PRO A 52 -2.39 -12.51 9.76
CA PRO A 52 -3.65 -12.72 9.05
C PRO A 52 -3.79 -11.88 7.77
N LEU A 53 -3.37 -10.61 7.82
CA LEU A 53 -3.40 -9.72 6.66
C LEU A 53 -2.42 -10.20 5.58
N LEU A 54 -1.22 -10.62 5.97
CA LEU A 54 -0.22 -11.14 5.05
C LEU A 54 -0.63 -12.47 4.42
N ALA A 55 -1.31 -13.34 5.16
CA ALA A 55 -1.84 -14.59 4.63
C ALA A 55 -2.87 -14.36 3.51
N SER A 56 -3.58 -13.22 3.55
CA SER A 56 -4.50 -12.82 2.49
C SER A 56 -3.83 -12.20 1.27
N ALA A 57 -2.51 -11.94 1.30
CA ALA A 57 -1.77 -11.35 0.19
C ALA A 57 -1.28 -12.43 -0.79
N THR A 58 -2.20 -12.92 -1.64
CA THR A 58 -1.92 -13.98 -2.64
C THR A 58 -1.18 -13.50 -3.89
N ASP A 59 -1.12 -12.19 -4.15
CA ASP A 59 -0.51 -11.59 -5.33
C ASP A 59 0.09 -10.19 -5.00
N LEU A 60 0.94 -9.66 -5.88
CA LEU A 60 1.64 -8.39 -5.73
C LEU A 60 1.45 -7.48 -6.96
N PRO A 61 1.43 -6.14 -6.78
CA PRO A 61 1.53 -5.41 -5.52
C PRO A 61 0.27 -5.53 -4.65
N TYR A 62 0.46 -5.65 -3.33
CA TYR A 62 -0.64 -5.65 -2.36
C TYR A 62 -0.73 -4.31 -1.65
N ASN A 63 -1.83 -3.61 -1.82
CA ASN A 63 -2.05 -2.29 -1.24
C ASN A 63 -2.83 -2.44 0.06
N ILE A 64 -2.46 -1.63 1.06
CA ILE A 64 -3.14 -1.57 2.34
C ILE A 64 -3.24 -0.08 2.71
N ILE A 65 -4.42 0.35 3.15
CA ILE A 65 -4.64 1.66 3.76
C ILE A 65 -4.63 1.46 5.28
N PHE A 66 -3.80 2.24 5.98
CA PHE A 66 -3.79 2.33 7.43
C PHE A 66 -4.38 3.66 7.88
N LYS A 67 -5.21 3.65 8.93
CA LYS A 67 -5.73 4.86 9.59
C LYS A 67 -5.62 4.65 11.10
N GLY A 68 -4.91 5.52 11.80
CA GLY A 68 -4.69 5.39 13.25
C GLY A 68 -3.92 4.12 13.66
N GLY A 69 -3.08 3.57 12.78
CA GLY A 69 -2.35 2.31 13.03
C GLY A 69 -3.11 1.05 12.61
N GLU A 70 -4.41 1.14 12.33
CA GLU A 70 -5.26 0.00 11.99
C GLU A 70 -5.42 -0.17 10.46
N PRO A 71 -5.32 -1.40 9.92
CA PRO A 71 -5.56 -1.67 8.51
C PRO A 71 -7.06 -1.54 8.18
N GLN A 72 -7.42 -0.60 7.32
CA GLN A 72 -8.80 -0.31 6.96
C GLN A 72 -9.27 -1.04 5.71
N LYS A 73 -8.38 -1.20 4.73
CA LYS A 73 -8.69 -1.84 3.45
C LYS A 73 -7.44 -2.37 2.81
N ALA A 74 -7.58 -3.49 2.12
CA ALA A 74 -6.51 -4.09 1.36
C ALA A 74 -6.99 -4.61 0.00
N TRP A 75 -6.10 -4.64 -1.00
CA TRP A 75 -6.39 -5.14 -2.35
C TRP A 75 -5.13 -5.37 -3.20
N PHE A 76 -5.30 -6.17 -4.25
CA PHE A 76 -4.28 -6.47 -5.25
C PHE A 76 -4.25 -5.49 -6.43
N GLY A 77 -3.06 -5.31 -7.00
CA GLY A 77 -2.84 -4.64 -8.29
C GLY A 77 -2.62 -3.13 -8.20
N GLY A 78 -2.40 -2.50 -9.36
CA GLY A 78 -2.14 -1.07 -9.50
C GLY A 78 -3.37 -0.22 -9.85
N GLY A 79 -3.13 1.03 -10.28
CA GLY A 79 -4.15 1.95 -10.76
C GLY A 79 -4.52 3.05 -9.75
N ALA A 80 -4.19 4.30 -10.09
CA ALA A 80 -4.50 5.51 -9.34
C ALA A 80 -6.01 5.65 -9.11
N GLN A 81 -6.81 5.35 -10.13
CA GLN A 81 -8.27 5.39 -10.06
C GLN A 81 -8.84 4.46 -8.98
N ARG A 82 -8.21 3.29 -8.75
CA ARG A 82 -8.63 2.38 -7.65
C ARG A 82 -8.32 2.96 -6.28
N LEU A 83 -7.23 3.71 -6.14
CA LEU A 83 -6.92 4.41 -4.89
C LEU A 83 -7.86 5.59 -4.66
N GLU A 84 -8.11 6.39 -5.69
CA GLU A 84 -8.98 7.55 -5.62
C GLU A 84 -10.42 7.18 -5.26
N ASN A 85 -10.99 6.16 -5.95
CA ASN A 85 -12.33 5.66 -5.66
C ASN A 85 -12.41 5.14 -4.22
N ARG A 86 -11.37 4.48 -3.71
CA ARG A 86 -11.37 3.93 -2.35
C ARG A 86 -11.18 5.00 -1.29
N ARG A 87 -10.36 6.03 -1.52
CA ARG A 87 -10.19 7.17 -0.60
C ARG A 87 -11.51 7.91 -0.37
N ALA A 88 -12.31 8.11 -1.43
CA ALA A 88 -13.61 8.80 -1.32
C ALA A 88 -14.54 8.17 -0.27
N HIS A 89 -14.42 6.86 -0.03
CA HIS A 89 -15.19 6.15 0.99
C HIS A 89 -14.62 6.27 2.44
N PHE A 90 -13.47 6.91 2.64
CA PHE A 90 -12.79 7.01 3.96
C PHE A 90 -12.70 8.44 4.52
N THR A 91 -13.01 9.45 3.71
CA THR A 91 -13.05 10.87 4.08
C THR A 91 -14.47 11.41 4.20
N GLY A 92 -15.47 10.52 4.30
CA GLY A 92 -16.84 10.87 4.71
C GLY A 92 -16.97 10.89 6.22
#